data_AF-A0A2H0SLR8-F1
#
_entry.id   AF-A0A2H0SLR8-F1
#
_cell.length_a   1.000
_cell.length_b   1.000
_cell.length_c   1.000
_cell.angle_alpha   90.00
_cell.angle_beta   90.00
_cell.angle_gamma   90.00
#
_symmetry.space_group_name_H-M   'P 1'
#
loop_
_entity.id
_entity.type
_entity.pdbx_description
1 polymer ?
#
loop_
_entity_poly.entity_id
_entity_poly.type
_entity_poly.pdbx_seq_one_letter_code
_entity_poly.pdbx_strand_id
1 'polypeptide(L)'
;MLKNYLAYLKDNPKGYWFKARWFGWGWTPVTWQGWLTIFLYTAILLKIAVDAEAGFVVSFVVLTAIFVALLIWKGEKPRWSWGDPRKK
;
A
#
# COMPACT_ATOMS: atom_id res chain seq x y z
N MET A 1 -18.61 -12.81 5.67
CA MET A 1 -17.39 -12.00 5.92
C MET A 1 -16.57 -11.80 4.65
N LEU A 2 -15.95 -12.83 4.07
CA LEU A 2 -15.07 -12.69 2.89
C LEU A 2 -15.74 -12.08 1.65
N LYS A 3 -16.99 -12.48 1.34
CA LYS A 3 -17.77 -11.93 0.22
C LYS A 3 -17.95 -10.41 0.31
N ASN A 4 -18.21 -9.91 1.52
CA ASN A 4 -18.38 -8.48 1.77
C ASN A 4 -17.05 -7.73 1.65
N TYR A 5 -15.93 -8.35 2.05
CA TYR A 5 -14.60 -7.80 1.86
C TYR A 5 -14.24 -7.69 0.38
N LEU A 6 -14.47 -8.74 -0.41
CA LEU A 6 -14.24 -8.72 -1.85
C LEU A 6 -15.14 -7.70 -2.55
N ALA A 7 -16.41 -7.60 -2.15
CA ALA A 7 -17.31 -6.58 -2.65
C ALA A 7 -16.80 -5.17 -2.32
N TYR A 8 -16.29 -4.94 -1.10
CA TYR A 8 -15.64 -3.68 -0.74
C TYR A 8 -14.40 -3.41 -1.60
N LEU A 9 -13.52 -4.39 -1.83
CA LEU A 9 -12.33 -4.16 -2.67
C LEU A 9 -12.69 -3.85 -4.13
N LYS A 10 -13.72 -4.53 -4.66
CA LYS A 10 -14.21 -4.34 -6.03
C LYS A 10 -14.94 -3.00 -6.21
N ASP A 11 -15.59 -2.52 -5.16
CA ASP A 11 -16.25 -1.21 -5.12
C ASP A 11 -15.22 -0.07 -5.07
N ASN A 12 -14.69 0.31 -6.24
CA ASN A 12 -13.64 1.33 -6.37
C ASN A 12 -14.02 2.45 -7.37
N PRO A 13 -15.12 3.19 -7.15
CA PRO A 13 -15.56 4.23 -8.07
C PRO A 13 -14.58 5.42 -8.15
N LYS A 14 -13.75 5.61 -7.12
CA LYS A 14 -12.75 6.69 -7.05
C LYS A 14 -11.42 6.32 -7.70
N GLY A 15 -11.27 5.08 -8.19
CA GLY A 15 -10.05 4.64 -8.88
C GLY A 15 -8.81 4.59 -8.00
N TYR A 16 -8.96 4.35 -6.69
CA TYR A 16 -7.81 4.21 -5.79
C TYR A 16 -6.96 3.01 -6.17
N TRP A 17 -5.64 3.14 -6.10
CA TRP A 17 -4.73 2.02 -6.31
C TRP A 17 -4.68 1.12 -5.07
N PHE A 18 -4.90 1.73 -3.91
CA PHE A 18 -4.83 1.11 -2.61
C PHE A 18 -6.09 1.42 -1.79
N LYS A 19 -6.75 0.42 -1.23
CA LYS A 19 -7.89 0.60 -0.32
C LYS A 19 -7.49 0.37 1.13
N ALA A 20 -8.22 1.00 2.05
CA ALA A 20 -7.98 0.82 3.47
C ALA A 20 -8.25 -0.64 3.88
N ARG A 21 -7.46 -1.16 4.82
CA ARG A 21 -7.71 -2.49 5.37
C ARG A 21 -9.00 -2.50 6.19
N TRP A 22 -9.69 -3.64 6.17
CA TRP A 22 -10.90 -3.91 6.97
C TRP A 22 -10.60 -4.10 8.47
N PHE A 23 -9.38 -4.52 8.79
CA PHE A 23 -8.94 -4.71 10.17
C PHE A 23 -7.55 -4.08 10.32
N GLY A 24 -7.40 -3.26 11.35
CA GLY A 24 -6.16 -2.54 11.66
C GLY A 24 -5.96 -1.28 10.83
N TRP A 25 -4.70 -0.94 10.61
CA TRP A 25 -4.27 0.26 9.87
C TRP A 25 -3.50 -0.11 8.60
N GLY A 26 -3.58 0.79 7.62
CA GLY A 26 -2.83 0.69 6.37
C GLY A 26 -3.71 0.30 5.18
N TRP A 27 -3.05 -0.25 4.16
CA TRP A 27 -3.62 -0.39 2.83
C TRP A 27 -3.47 -1.79 2.22
N THR A 28 -4.31 -2.06 1.22
CA THR A 28 -4.25 -3.24 0.35
C THR A 28 -4.35 -2.78 -1.11
N PRO A 29 -3.46 -3.26 -2.01
CA PRO A 29 -3.55 -2.96 -3.45
C PRO A 29 -4.84 -3.57 -4.02
N VAL A 30 -5.58 -2.79 -4.81
CA VAL A 30 -6.80 -3.25 -5.50
C VAL A 30 -6.72 -3.14 -7.01
N THR A 31 -5.69 -2.47 -7.54
CA THR A 31 -5.43 -2.35 -8.97
C THR A 31 -4.08 -2.95 -9.35
N TRP A 32 -3.90 -3.25 -10.63
CA TRP A 32 -2.62 -3.71 -11.16
C TRP A 32 -1.52 -2.67 -10.97
N GLN A 33 -1.83 -1.36 -11.02
CA GLN A 33 -0.85 -0.30 -10.72
C GLN A 33 -0.38 -0.36 -9.26
N GLY A 34 -1.29 -0.62 -8.32
CA GLY A 34 -0.95 -0.80 -6.91
C GLY A 34 -0.02 -1.99 -6.69
N TRP A 35 -0.32 -3.12 -7.34
CA TRP A 35 0.56 -4.30 -7.33
C TRP A 35 1.92 -4.05 -7.97
N LEU A 36 1.96 -3.38 -9.13
CA LEU A 36 3.20 -3.00 -9.80
C LEU A 36 4.05 -2.08 -8.92
N THR A 37 3.43 -1.15 -8.21
CA THR A 37 4.13 -0.23 -7.29
C THR A 37 4.80 -1.01 -6.15
N ILE A 38 4.12 -2.00 -5.57
CA ILE A 38 4.70 -2.88 -4.54
C ILE A 38 5.86 -3.68 -5.13
N PHE A 39 5.67 -4.27 -6.31
CA PHE A 39 6.71 -5.05 -6.98
C PHE A 39 7.97 -4.23 -7.23
N LEU A 40 7.83 -3.00 -7.78
CA LEU A 40 8.95 -2.09 -8.02
C LEU A 40 9.64 -1.68 -6.72
N TYR A 41 8.87 -1.32 -5.68
CA TYR A 41 9.44 -1.01 -4.36
C TYR A 41 10.27 -2.17 -3.82
N THR A 42 9.73 -3.40 -3.84
CA THR A 42 10.44 -4.59 -3.36
C THR A 42 11.67 -4.90 -4.21
N ALA A 43 11.60 -4.79 -5.54
CA ALA A 43 12.73 -5.05 -6.42
C ALA A 43 13.88 -4.04 -6.19
N ILE A 44 13.56 -2.75 -6.07
CA ILE A 44 14.56 -1.71 -5.79
C ILE A 44 15.16 -1.92 -4.40
N LEU A 45 14.31 -2.23 -3.41
CA LEU A 45 14.77 -2.50 -2.04
C LEU A 45 15.73 -3.69 -2.00
N LEU A 46 15.41 -4.78 -2.69
CA LEU A 46 16.28 -5.96 -2.78
C LEU A 46 17.61 -5.62 -3.46
N LYS A 47 17.58 -4.82 -4.54
CA LYS A 47 18.80 -4.35 -5.19
C LYS A 47 19.69 -3.57 -4.21
N ILE A 48 19.12 -2.59 -3.51
CA ILE A 48 19.83 -1.78 -2.50
C ILE A 48 20.38 -2.66 -1.36
N ALA A 49 19.64 -3.72 -0.98
CA ALA A 49 20.08 -4.64 0.08
C ALA A 49 21.21 -5.58 -0.37
N VAL A 50 21.25 -5.99 -1.63
CA VAL A 50 22.32 -6.81 -2.20
C VAL A 50 23.60 -5.99 -2.36
N ASP A 51 23.47 -4.76 -2.85
CA ASP A 51 24.57 -3.80 -3.04
C ASP A 51 24.96 -3.13 -1.72
N ALA A 52 25.02 -3.86 -0.59
CA ALA A 52 25.10 -3.35 0.79
C ALA A 52 26.29 -2.39 1.07
N GLU A 53 26.17 -1.16 0.60
CA GLU A 53 27.16 -0.09 0.65
C GLU A 53 26.93 0.81 1.88
N ALA A 54 27.95 1.61 2.18
CA ALA A 54 27.84 2.71 3.14
C ALA A 54 26.77 3.70 2.67
N GLY A 55 25.58 3.64 3.29
CA GLY A 55 24.42 4.44 2.89
C GLY A 55 23.11 3.65 2.79
N PHE A 56 23.13 2.32 2.94
CA PHE A 56 21.93 1.47 2.91
C PHE A 56 20.74 2.04 3.70
N VAL A 57 20.98 2.46 4.95
CA VAL A 57 19.92 2.99 5.83
C VAL A 57 19.29 4.25 5.25
N VAL A 58 20.11 5.16 4.71
CA VAL A 58 19.61 6.41 4.10
C VAL A 58 18.78 6.09 2.86
N SER A 59 19.31 5.26 1.96
CA SER A 59 18.60 4.82 0.76
C SER A 59 17.28 4.09 1.07
N PHE A 60 17.29 3.22 2.08
CA PHE A 60 16.11 2.51 2.58
C PHE A 60 15.04 3.47 3.10
N VAL A 61 15.43 4.43 3.94
CA VAL A 61 14.50 5.42 4.52
C VAL A 61 13.91 6.30 3.43
N VAL A 62 14.73 6.80 2.50
CA VAL A 62 14.28 7.64 1.39
C VAL A 62 13.31 6.87 0.49
N LEU A 63 13.67 5.65 0.08
CA LEU A 63 12.80 4.81 -0.76
C LEU A 63 11.47 4.50 -0.07
N THR A 64 11.51 4.16 1.22
CA THR A 64 10.31 3.86 2.01
C THR A 64 9.44 5.10 2.20
N ALA A 65 10.03 6.27 2.42
CA ALA A 65 9.29 7.53 2.52
C ALA A 65 8.57 7.86 1.20
N ILE A 66 9.24 7.70 0.05
CA ILE A 66 8.64 7.88 -1.28
C ILE A 66 7.47 6.89 -1.47
N PHE A 67 7.69 5.62 -1.12
CA PHE A 67 6.64 4.60 -1.22
C PHE A 67 5.43 4.95 -0.35
N VAL A 68 5.63 5.34 0.91
CA VAL A 68 4.54 5.77 1.81
C VAL A 68 3.83 7.01 1.28
N ALA A 69 4.55 7.99 0.72
CA ALA A 69 3.94 9.15 0.09
C ALA A 69 3.03 8.76 -1.09
N LEU A 70 3.45 7.80 -1.92
CA LEU A 70 2.62 7.24 -3.00
C LEU A 70 1.37 6.53 -2.45
N LEU A 71 1.50 5.77 -1.36
CA LEU A 71 0.36 5.11 -0.71
C LEU A 71 -0.67 6.13 -0.20
N ILE A 72 -0.21 7.24 0.39
CA ILE A 72 -1.11 8.31 0.88
C ILE A 72 -1.76 9.03 -0.31
N TRP A 73 -1.03 9.27 -1.39
CA TRP A 73 -1.53 10.00 -2.55
C TRP A 73 -2.51 9.20 -3.41
N LYS A 74 -2.23 7.92 -3.65
CA LYS A 74 -3.04 7.03 -4.51
C LYS A 74 -3.97 6.09 -3.74
N GLY A 75 -3.88 6.10 -2.41
CA GLY A 75 -4.69 5.27 -1.53
C GLY A 75 -5.92 5.98 -0.97
N GLU A 76 -6.89 5.18 -0.55
CA GLU A 76 -7.98 5.63 0.31
C GLU A 76 -7.41 6.17 1.63
N LYS A 77 -8.07 7.16 2.25
CA LYS A 77 -7.58 7.75 3.51
C LYS A 77 -7.28 6.65 4.55
N PRO A 78 -6.07 6.62 5.12
CA PRO A 78 -5.72 5.62 6.12
C PRO A 78 -6.58 5.85 7.36
N ARG A 79 -7.14 4.77 7.88
CA ARG A 79 -7.89 4.80 9.13
C ARG A 79 -7.81 3.47 9.82
N TRP A 80 -7.94 3.53 11.13
CA TRP A 80 -8.07 2.34 11.94
C TRP A 80 -9.50 1.79 11.83
N SER A 81 -9.65 0.54 11.39
CA SER A 81 -10.95 -0.12 11.30
C SER A 81 -10.94 -1.50 11.98
N TRP A 82 -12.11 -1.91 12.48
CA TRP A 82 -12.34 -3.22 13.10
C TRP A 82 -13.50 -3.96 12.39
N GLY A 83 -13.69 -3.68 11.09
CA GLY A 83 -14.82 -4.15 10.30
C GLY A 83 -14.99 -3.34 9.02
N ASP A 84 -16.12 -3.51 8.34
CA ASP A 84 -16.40 -2.85 7.05
C ASP A 84 -16.17 -1.33 7.15
N PRO A 85 -15.14 -0.78 6.48
CA PRO A 85 -14.84 0.63 6.53
C PRO A 85 -16.03 1.49 6.05
N ARG A 86 -16.88 0.98 5.16
CA ARG A 86 -18.04 1.76 4.66
C ARG A 86 -19.09 2.06 5.73
N LYS A 87 -19.09 1.35 6.86
CA LYS A 87 -20.11 1.46 7.92
C LYS A 87 -19.79 2.48 9.03
N LYS A 88 -18.69 3.23 8.90
CA LYS A 88 -18.28 4.27 9.86
C LYS A 88 -18.33 5.64 9.21
#